data_AF-A0A3G9HJH5-F1
#
_entry.id   AF-A0A3G9HJH5-F1
#
_cell.length_a   1.000
_cell.length_b   1.000
_cell.length_c   1.000
_cell.angle_alpha   90.00
_cell.angle_beta   90.00
_cell.angle_gamma   90.00
#
_symmetry.space_group_name_H-M   'P 1'
#
loop_
_entity.id
_entity.type
_entity.pdbx_description
1 polymer ?
#
loop_
_entity_poly.entity_id
_entity_poly.type
_entity_poly.pdbx_seq_one_letter_code
_entity_poly.pdbx_strand_id
1 'polypeptide(L)'
;MNETLQKLKDIKPPVEVPDSSLWLFLLLAAATVAVAAALVVWLLGREKRRRRRGAVDPIEEAERVLGKLDFKDAKSAVYTFDEYIPVLAAGDEDIMKEFRELQERLERYKYKREVPPLEKSDIKRMRDIIKRASK
;
A
#
# COMPACT_ATOMS: atom_id res chain seq x y z
N MET A 1 -47.68 -49.05 56.67
CA MET A 1 -47.06 -49.02 55.32
C MET A 1 -47.80 -48.07 54.35
N ASN A 2 -48.53 -47.05 54.85
CA ASN A 2 -49.37 -46.15 54.04
C ASN A 2 -48.97 -44.66 54.12
N GLU A 3 -48.21 -44.22 55.13
CA GLU A 3 -47.83 -42.81 55.29
C GLU A 3 -46.77 -42.36 54.28
N THR A 4 -45.85 -43.24 53.90
CA THR A 4 -44.80 -42.96 52.91
C THR A 4 -45.40 -42.67 51.54
N LEU A 5 -46.43 -43.41 51.14
CA LEU A 5 -47.15 -43.20 49.87
C LEU A 5 -47.94 -41.88 49.84
N GLN A 6 -48.47 -41.42 50.99
CA GLN A 6 -49.14 -40.12 51.07
C GLN A 6 -48.16 -38.94 50.94
N LYS A 7 -46.94 -39.04 51.51
CA LYS A 7 -45.87 -38.03 51.34
C LYS A 7 -45.37 -37.90 49.90
N LEU A 8 -45.35 -39.00 49.13
CA LEU A 8 -44.98 -39.00 47.71
C LEU A 8 -46.00 -38.28 46.82
N LYS A 9 -47.26 -38.17 47.29
CA LYS A 9 -48.35 -37.51 46.55
C LYS A 9 -48.34 -35.99 46.67
N ASP A 10 -47.56 -35.44 47.59
CA ASP A 10 -47.44 -34.01 47.89
C ASP A 10 -46.21 -33.38 47.22
N ILE A 11 -45.79 -33.93 46.08
CA ILE A 11 -44.70 -33.37 45.28
C ILE A 11 -45.33 -32.61 44.13
N LYS A 12 -45.06 -31.31 44.05
CA LYS A 12 -45.57 -30.42 42.99
C LYS A 12 -45.23 -30.98 41.61
N PRO A 13 -46.17 -31.04 40.65
CA PRO A 13 -45.88 -31.51 39.31
C PRO A 13 -44.79 -30.64 38.66
N PRO A 14 -43.89 -31.24 37.85
CA PRO A 14 -42.86 -30.48 37.15
C PRO A 14 -43.56 -29.45 36.25
N VAL A 15 -43.21 -28.17 36.46
CA VAL A 15 -43.70 -27.07 35.64
C VAL A 15 -42.79 -26.99 34.42
N GLU A 16 -43.39 -26.98 33.23
CA GLU A 16 -42.65 -26.78 31.99
C GLU A 16 -42.03 -25.38 31.99
N VAL A 17 -40.71 -25.32 32.10
CA VAL A 17 -39.96 -24.07 31.95
C VAL A 17 -39.61 -23.94 30.47
N PRO A 18 -40.05 -22.88 29.78
CA PRO A 18 -39.67 -22.67 28.39
C PRO A 18 -38.16 -22.41 28.31
N ASP A 19 -37.42 -23.35 27.72
CA ASP A 19 -35.97 -23.22 27.53
C ASP A 19 -35.64 -22.62 26.16
N SER A 20 -35.04 -21.44 26.18
CA SER A 20 -34.59 -20.72 24.98
C SER A 20 -33.06 -20.71 24.84
N SER A 21 -32.34 -21.45 25.68
CA SER A 21 -30.87 -21.47 25.74
C SER A 21 -30.24 -21.85 24.39
N LEU A 22 -30.83 -22.82 23.69
CA LEU A 22 -30.38 -23.24 22.36
C LEU A 22 -30.52 -22.12 21.32
N TRP A 23 -31.63 -21.37 21.35
CA TRP A 23 -31.86 -20.25 20.44
C TRP A 23 -30.90 -19.09 20.71
N LEU A 24 -30.65 -18.78 21.98
CA LEU A 24 -29.68 -17.78 22.39
C LEU A 24 -28.26 -18.16 21.96
N PHE A 25 -27.89 -19.44 22.11
CA PHE A 25 -26.60 -19.95 21.66
C PHE A 25 -26.44 -19.85 20.15
N LEU A 26 -27.45 -20.24 19.37
CA LEU A 26 -27.42 -20.16 17.91
C LEU A 26 -27.33 -18.71 17.42
N LEU A 27 -28.07 -17.79 18.05
CA LEU A 27 -28.01 -16.36 17.72
C LEU A 27 -26.61 -15.79 18.00
N LEU A 28 -26.01 -16.14 19.14
CA LEU A 28 -24.67 -15.71 19.50
C LEU A 28 -23.60 -16.28 18.54
N ALA A 29 -23.73 -17.57 18.18
CA ALA A 29 -22.84 -18.21 17.22
C ALA A 29 -22.93 -17.55 15.84
N ALA A 30 -24.14 -17.30 15.35
CA ALA A 30 -24.37 -16.62 14.08
C ALA A 30 -23.81 -15.19 14.09
N ALA A 31 -24.02 -14.43 15.17
CA ALA A 31 -23.48 -13.08 15.33
C ALA A 31 -21.95 -13.09 15.32
N THR A 32 -21.33 -14.05 16.01
CA THR A 32 -19.87 -14.20 16.06
C THR A 32 -19.29 -14.48 14.67
N VAL A 33 -19.90 -15.40 13.92
CA VAL A 33 -19.49 -15.71 12.53
C VAL A 33 -19.67 -14.50 11.62
N ALA A 34 -20.78 -13.76 11.75
CA ALA A 34 -21.04 -12.57 10.95
C ALA A 34 -20.00 -11.47 11.21
N VAL A 35 -19.62 -11.23 12.47
CA VAL A 35 -18.57 -10.27 12.84
C VAL A 35 -17.21 -10.70 12.29
N ALA A 36 -16.86 -11.98 12.44
CA ALA A 36 -15.61 -12.52 11.89
C ALA A 36 -15.55 -12.37 10.36
N ALA A 37 -16.64 -12.70 9.66
CA ALA A 37 -16.74 -12.53 8.21
C ALA A 37 -16.61 -11.06 7.79
N ALA A 38 -17.27 -10.14 8.51
CA ALA A 38 -17.17 -8.71 8.25
C ALA A 38 -15.73 -8.18 8.43
N LEU A 39 -15.02 -8.64 9.46
CA LEU A 39 -13.61 -8.31 9.68
C LEU A 39 -12.72 -8.83 8.55
N VAL A 40 -12.90 -10.07 8.11
CA VAL A 40 -12.15 -10.66 7.00
C VAL A 40 -12.40 -9.87 5.71
N VAL A 41 -13.65 -9.57 5.38
CA VAL A 41 -14.01 -8.77 4.19
C VAL A 41 -13.42 -7.35 4.28
N TRP A 42 -13.43 -6.74 5.47
CA TRP A 42 -12.84 -5.43 5.68
C TRP A 42 -11.32 -5.43 5.48
N LEU A 43 -10.61 -6.42 6.03
CA LEU A 43 -9.17 -6.58 5.87
C LEU A 43 -8.78 -6.85 4.41
N LEU A 44 -9.47 -7.77 3.73
CA LEU A 44 -9.26 -8.06 2.30
C LEU A 44 -9.60 -6.84 1.42
N GLY A 45 -10.65 -6.10 1.78
CA GLY A 45 -11.05 -4.87 1.10
C GLY A 45 -10.01 -3.75 1.26
N ARG A 46 -9.36 -3.65 2.42
CA ARG A 46 -8.28 -2.70 2.70
C ARG A 46 -7.03 -3.01 1.87
N GLU A 47 -6.63 -4.27 1.80
CA GLU A 47 -5.52 -4.77 0.98
C GLU A 47 -5.77 -4.47 -0.51
N LYS A 48 -6.96 -4.80 -1.02
CA LYS A 48 -7.34 -4.59 -2.43
C LYS A 48 -7.44 -3.10 -2.80
N ARG A 49 -7.89 -2.23 -1.88
CA ARG A 49 -7.90 -0.78 -2.10
C ARG A 49 -6.50 -0.15 -2.04
N ARG A 50 -5.60 -0.67 -1.20
CA ARG A 50 -4.18 -0.27 -1.20
C ARG A 50 -3.49 -0.69 -2.50
N ARG A 51 -3.64 -1.94 -2.93
CA ARG A 51 -3.06 -2.43 -4.20
C ARG A 51 -3.60 -1.70 -5.43
N ARG A 52 -4.89 -1.33 -5.45
CA ARG A 52 -5.47 -0.54 -6.56
C ARG A 52 -5.04 0.93 -6.60
N ARG A 53 -4.53 1.48 -5.50
CA ARG A 53 -4.06 2.89 -5.42
C ARG A 53 -2.54 3.03 -5.35
N GLY A 54 -1.79 1.93 -5.18
CA GLY A 54 -0.34 1.95 -4.94
C GLY A 54 0.43 0.85 -5.67
N ALA A 55 -0.10 0.30 -6.76
CA ALA A 55 0.63 -0.58 -7.66
C ALA A 55 0.81 0.11 -9.02
N VAL A 56 1.27 1.36 -9.01
CA VAL A 56 2.07 1.82 -10.14
C VAL A 56 3.43 1.18 -9.89
N ASP A 57 3.93 0.42 -10.86
CA ASP A 57 5.28 -0.13 -10.76
C ASP A 57 6.23 1.06 -10.54
N PRO A 58 7.12 1.05 -9.54
CA PRO A 58 8.09 2.14 -9.33
C PRO A 58 8.87 2.48 -10.62
N ILE A 59 9.06 1.49 -11.50
CA ILE A 59 9.65 1.68 -12.83
C ILE A 59 8.70 2.49 -13.74
N GLU A 60 7.43 2.11 -13.81
CA GLU A 60 6.41 2.81 -14.61
C GLU A 60 6.18 4.26 -14.12
N GLU A 61 6.26 4.48 -12.80
CA GLU A 61 6.24 5.82 -12.23
C GLU A 61 7.47 6.64 -12.65
N ALA A 62 8.67 6.05 -12.54
CA ALA A 62 9.92 6.68 -12.96
C ALA A 62 9.90 7.06 -14.44
N GLU A 63 9.46 6.16 -15.33
CA GLU A 63 9.31 6.44 -16.75
C GLU A 63 8.33 7.59 -17.02
N ARG A 64 7.17 7.58 -16.34
CA ARG A 64 6.16 8.63 -16.51
C ARG A 64 6.67 10.00 -16.07
N VAL A 65 7.39 10.05 -14.95
CA VAL A 65 7.94 11.29 -14.39
C VAL A 65 9.10 11.79 -15.25
N LEU A 66 10.07 10.93 -15.59
CA LEU A 66 11.22 11.29 -16.42
C LEU A 66 10.81 11.66 -17.86
N GLY A 67 9.77 11.02 -18.41
CA GLY A 67 9.22 11.34 -19.73
C GLY A 67 8.54 12.72 -19.81
N LYS A 68 8.10 13.27 -18.67
CA LYS A 68 7.46 14.59 -18.55
C LYS A 68 8.36 15.65 -17.92
N LEU A 69 9.66 15.37 -17.81
CA LEU A 69 10.61 16.25 -17.16
C LEU A 69 10.68 17.61 -17.88
N ASP A 70 10.37 18.69 -17.16
CA ASP A 70 10.51 20.06 -17.66
C ASP A 70 11.90 20.60 -17.32
N PHE A 71 12.70 20.88 -18.35
CA PHE A 71 14.06 21.42 -18.19
C PHE A 71 14.09 22.95 -18.02
N LYS A 72 12.93 23.64 -17.99
CA LYS A 72 12.86 25.08 -17.72
C LYS A 72 13.23 25.41 -16.27
N ASP A 73 12.84 24.56 -15.32
CA ASP A 73 13.28 24.66 -13.94
C ASP A 73 14.50 23.76 -13.75
N ALA A 74 15.68 24.37 -13.81
CA ALA A 74 16.96 23.69 -13.64
C ALA A 74 17.04 22.91 -12.32
N LYS A 75 16.48 23.46 -11.25
CA LYS A 75 16.55 22.84 -9.92
C LYS A 75 15.63 21.63 -9.87
N SER A 76 14.35 21.81 -10.23
CA SER A 76 13.39 20.69 -10.18
C SER A 76 13.83 19.57 -11.11
N ALA A 77 14.29 19.89 -12.33
CA ALA A 77 14.74 18.89 -13.29
C ALA A 77 15.87 18.03 -12.74
N VAL A 78 16.84 18.64 -12.05
CA VAL A 78 17.98 17.93 -11.46
C VAL A 78 17.56 17.06 -10.28
N TYR A 79 16.71 17.56 -9.38
CA TYR A 79 16.21 16.74 -8.26
C TYR A 79 15.39 15.55 -8.74
N THR A 80 14.47 15.77 -9.68
CA THR A 80 13.64 14.70 -10.23
C THR A 80 14.49 13.68 -11.02
N PHE A 81 15.47 14.13 -11.78
CA PHE A 81 16.39 13.22 -12.46
C PHE A 81 17.20 12.36 -11.47
N ASP A 82 17.71 12.97 -10.40
CA ASP A 82 18.51 12.31 -9.36
C ASP A 82 17.72 11.23 -8.61
N GLU A 83 16.44 11.48 -8.38
CA GLU A 83 15.54 10.59 -7.64
C GLU A 83 15.11 9.38 -8.47
N TYR A 84 14.74 9.58 -9.74
CA TYR A 84 14.06 8.55 -10.53
C TYR A 84 14.98 7.73 -11.46
N ILE A 85 16.17 8.24 -11.82
CA ILE A 85 17.11 7.47 -12.67
C ILE A 85 17.64 6.21 -11.99
N PRO A 86 18.06 6.21 -10.72
CA PRO A 86 18.53 4.99 -10.05
C PRO A 86 17.46 3.89 -9.99
N VAL A 87 16.18 4.28 -9.95
CA VAL A 87 15.04 3.35 -9.97
C VAL A 87 14.90 2.71 -11.35
N LEU A 88 15.01 3.51 -12.41
CA LEU A 88 14.87 3.04 -13.79
C LEU A 88 16.09 2.24 -14.28
N ALA A 89 17.30 2.60 -13.85
CA ALA A 89 18.57 2.02 -14.28
C ALA A 89 19.17 1.00 -13.30
N ALA A 90 18.39 0.50 -12.33
CA ALA A 90 18.89 -0.37 -11.26
C ALA A 90 19.62 -1.64 -11.76
N GLY A 91 19.34 -2.10 -12.99
CA GLY A 91 19.96 -3.26 -13.62
C GLY A 91 21.09 -2.96 -14.61
N ASP A 92 21.44 -1.69 -14.85
CA ASP A 92 22.43 -1.28 -15.85
C ASP A 92 23.58 -0.49 -15.18
N GLU A 93 24.70 -1.17 -14.97
CA GLU A 93 25.88 -0.60 -14.31
C GLU A 93 26.55 0.53 -15.12
N ASP A 94 26.49 0.45 -16.46
CA ASP A 94 27.09 1.46 -17.34
C ASP A 94 26.31 2.78 -17.26
N ILE A 95 24.98 2.70 -17.30
CA ILE A 95 24.10 3.86 -17.10
C ILE A 95 24.31 4.47 -15.71
N MET A 96 24.42 3.63 -14.67
CA MET A 96 24.65 4.09 -13.31
C MET A 96 26.03 4.72 -13.10
N LYS A 97 27.04 4.34 -13.89
CA LYS A 97 28.35 4.98 -13.88
C LYS A 97 28.31 6.35 -14.55
N GLU A 98 27.72 6.43 -15.75
CA GLU A 98 27.52 7.71 -16.45
C GLU A 98 26.66 8.69 -15.66
N PHE A 99 25.64 8.19 -14.96
CA PHE A 99 24.80 8.98 -14.06
C PHE A 99 25.62 9.64 -12.95
N ARG A 100 26.52 8.89 -12.29
CA ARG A 100 27.39 9.43 -11.23
C ARG A 100 28.31 10.52 -11.73
N GLU A 101 28.93 10.32 -12.90
CA GLU A 101 29.77 11.34 -13.54
C GLU A 101 28.98 12.61 -13.89
N LEU A 102 27.73 12.45 -14.31
CA LEU A 102 26.85 13.58 -14.60
C LEU A 102 26.36 14.26 -13.31
N GLN A 103 26.12 13.50 -12.24
CA GLN A 103 25.61 13.98 -10.96
C GLN A 103 26.55 15.00 -10.33
N GLU A 104 27.87 14.77 -10.37
CA GLU A 104 28.88 15.72 -9.89
C GLU A 104 28.77 17.08 -10.62
N ARG A 105 28.51 17.04 -11.94
CA ARG A 105 28.32 18.26 -12.74
C ARG A 105 26.99 18.94 -12.47
N LEU A 106 25.95 18.16 -12.15
CA LEU A 106 24.61 18.68 -11.87
C LEU A 106 24.47 19.23 -10.43
N GLU A 107 25.39 18.88 -9.54
CA GLU A 107 25.39 19.33 -8.13
C GLU A 107 25.41 20.86 -8.01
N ARG A 108 26.05 21.57 -8.96
CA ARG A 108 26.10 23.04 -9.03
C ARG A 108 24.72 23.72 -9.16
N TYR A 109 23.71 22.97 -9.60
CA TYR A 109 22.32 23.41 -9.73
C TYR A 109 21.46 23.06 -8.50
N LYS A 110 21.97 22.21 -7.60
CA LYS A 110 21.32 21.89 -6.33
C LYS A 110 21.64 22.97 -5.28
N TYR A 111 20.79 23.09 -4.27
CA TYR A 111 20.98 23.93 -3.06
C TYR A 111 21.07 25.46 -3.22
N LYS A 112 21.20 26.01 -4.42
CA LYS A 112 21.15 27.47 -4.65
C LYS A 112 19.71 28.00 -4.66
N ARG A 113 19.55 29.27 -4.24
CA ARG A 113 18.27 30.00 -4.30
C ARG A 113 17.94 30.45 -5.71
N GLU A 114 18.91 31.04 -6.40
CA GLU A 114 18.85 31.37 -7.82
C GLU A 114 19.74 30.41 -8.58
N VAL A 115 19.15 29.68 -9.52
CA VAL A 115 19.82 28.63 -10.28
C VAL A 115 19.89 29.09 -11.74
N PRO A 116 21.10 29.14 -12.34
CA PRO A 116 21.21 29.45 -13.75
C PRO A 116 20.51 28.36 -14.60
N PRO A 117 20.03 28.71 -15.81
CA PRO A 117 19.44 27.72 -16.70
C PRO A 117 20.44 26.59 -16.99
N LEU A 118 19.92 25.37 -17.13
CA LEU A 118 20.73 24.19 -17.45
C LEU A 118 21.48 24.39 -18.76
N GLU A 119 22.75 23.98 -18.78
CA GLU A 119 23.52 23.97 -20.02
C GLU A 119 22.90 22.99 -21.03
N LYS A 120 22.91 23.35 -22.32
CA LYS A 120 22.37 22.49 -23.38
C LYS A 120 23.05 21.12 -23.43
N SER A 121 24.33 21.05 -23.08
CA SER A 121 25.12 19.83 -22.95
C SER A 121 24.57 18.90 -21.85
N ASP A 122 24.19 19.45 -20.71
CA ASP A 122 23.66 18.70 -19.57
C ASP A 122 22.26 18.16 -19.85
N ILE A 123 21.39 18.99 -20.43
CA ILE A 123 20.05 18.58 -20.87
C ILE A 123 20.15 17.42 -21.87
N LYS A 124 21.09 17.50 -22.81
CA LYS A 124 21.30 16.45 -23.81
C LYS A 124 21.71 15.13 -23.14
N ARG A 125 22.70 15.17 -22.24
CA ARG A 125 23.16 13.97 -21.50
C ARG A 125 22.05 13.37 -20.65
N MET A 126 21.29 14.18 -19.90
CA MET A 126 20.15 13.69 -19.11
C MET A 126 19.13 12.96 -20.00
N ARG A 127 18.81 13.53 -21.17
CA ARG A 127 17.86 12.93 -22.12
C ARG A 127 18.38 11.61 -22.71
N ASP A 128 19.67 11.56 -23.04
CA ASP A 128 20.30 10.35 -23.60
C ASP A 128 20.36 9.21 -22.58
N ILE A 129 20.56 9.52 -21.29
CA ILE A 129 20.45 8.56 -20.18
C ILE A 129 19.01 8.06 -20.03
N ILE A 130 18.02 8.97 -19.93
CA ILE A 130 16.59 8.60 -19.79
C ILE A 130 16.15 7.67 -20.93
N LYS A 131 16.53 7.99 -22.17
CA LYS A 131 16.17 7.18 -23.34
C LYS A 131 16.77 5.78 -23.34
N ARG A 132 17.98 5.62 -22.81
CA ARG A 132 18.63 4.30 -22.70
C ARG A 132 18.06 3.49 -21.55
N ALA A 133 17.74 4.14 -20.43
CA ALA A 133 17.19 3.48 -19.26
C ALA A 133 15.73 3.01 -19.44
N SER A 134 14.98 3.61 -20.38
CA SER A 134 13.59 3.24 -20.71
C SER A 134 13.47 2.24 -21.88
N LYS A 135 14.59 1.65 -22.34
CA LYS A 135 14.62 0.75 -23.50
C LYS A 135 14.80 -0.70 -23.08
#